data_AF-A0A554X4K7-F1
#
_entry.id   AF-A0A554X4K7-F1
#
_cell.length_a   1.000
_cell.length_b   1.000
_cell.length_c   1.000
_cell.angle_alpha   90.00
_cell.angle_beta   90.00
_cell.angle_gamma   90.00
#
_symmetry.space_group_name_H-M   'P 1'
#
loop_
_entity.id
_entity.type
_entity.pdbx_description
1 polymer ?
#
loop_
_entity_poly.entity_id
_entity_poly.type
_entity_poly.pdbx_seq_one_letter_code
_entity_poly.pdbx_strand_id
1 'polypeptide(L)'
;MRRPGPLPAAAETAWLSAMQRLFPDVQPGDRIAGLWQPGVGARFVLTRADGRVQPLGAIDDAAFAERFFGIWLAPTTSEPGLRQALLGTSAGASVP
;
A
#
# COMPACT_ATOMS: atom_id res chain seq x y z
N MET A 1 11.27 16.65 -8.20
CA MET A 1 10.80 17.58 -7.15
C MET A 1 9.28 17.50 -7.06
N ARG A 2 8.74 17.01 -5.94
CA ARG A 2 7.46 17.40 -5.31
C ARG A 2 7.25 16.47 -4.12
N ARG A 3 7.68 16.92 -2.95
CA ARG A 3 7.22 16.35 -1.68
C ARG A 3 5.70 16.59 -1.68
N PRO A 4 4.85 15.57 -1.50
CA PRO A 4 3.43 15.84 -1.35
C PRO A 4 3.29 16.83 -0.19
N GLY A 5 2.67 17.99 -0.47
CA GLY A 5 2.48 19.05 0.52
C GLY A 5 1.71 18.52 1.75
N PRO A 6 1.68 19.27 2.86
CA PRO A 6 1.04 18.82 4.10
C PRO A 6 -0.36 18.27 3.81
N LEU A 7 -0.66 17.11 4.41
CA LEU A 7 -1.99 16.51 4.35
C LEU A 7 -2.96 17.48 5.03
N PRO A 8 -4.09 17.84 4.40
CA PRO A 8 -5.14 18.51 5.15
C PRO A 8 -5.57 17.56 6.28
N ALA A 9 -5.60 18.04 7.52
CA ALA A 9 -5.84 17.21 8.72
C ALA A 9 -7.15 16.38 8.64
N ALA A 10 -8.14 16.89 7.91
CA ALA A 10 -9.39 16.18 7.62
C ALA A 10 -9.17 14.92 6.76
N ALA A 11 -8.29 14.98 5.75
CA ALA A 11 -7.93 13.83 4.93
C ALA A 11 -7.10 12.82 5.72
N GLU A 12 -6.17 13.27 6.56
CA GLU A 12 -5.39 12.39 7.43
C GLU A 12 -6.29 11.56 8.35
N THR A 13 -7.25 12.21 9.02
CA THR A 13 -8.18 11.52 9.92
C THR A 13 -9.08 10.55 9.14
N ALA A 14 -9.63 10.97 8.00
CA ALA A 14 -10.50 10.13 7.18
C ALA A 14 -9.77 8.90 6.65
N TRP A 15 -8.53 9.05 6.18
CA TRP A 15 -7.71 7.97 5.67
C TRP A 15 -7.27 7.02 6.79
N LEU A 16 -6.88 7.55 7.95
CA LEU A 16 -6.56 6.74 9.13
C LEU A 16 -7.77 5.89 9.56
N SER A 17 -8.96 6.49 9.64
CA SER A 17 -10.20 5.75 9.96
C SER A 17 -10.59 4.75 8.87
N ALA A 18 -10.29 5.00 7.60
CA ALA A 18 -10.49 4.03 6.53
C ALA A 18 -9.54 2.84 6.67
N MET A 19 -8.26 3.10 6.93
CA MET A 19 -7.25 2.07 7.15
C MET A 19 -7.55 1.21 8.39
N GLN A 20 -7.93 1.83 9.51
CA GLN A 20 -8.32 1.09 10.73
C GLN A 20 -9.54 0.19 10.53
N ARG A 21 -10.46 0.57 9.63
CA ARG A 21 -11.61 -0.27 9.29
C ARG A 21 -11.26 -1.39 8.31
N LEU A 22 -10.33 -1.14 7.41
CA LEU A 22 -9.93 -2.08 6.35
C LEU A 22 -8.88 -3.08 6.81
N PHE A 23 -7.99 -2.71 7.73
CA PHE A 23 -6.90 -3.56 8.19
C PHE A 23 -7.25 -4.25 9.51
N PRO A 24 -7.71 -5.50 9.47
CA PRO A 24 -7.90 -6.28 10.68
C PRO A 24 -6.55 -6.70 11.27
N ASP A 25 -6.58 -7.26 12.48
CA ASP A 25 -5.42 -7.90 13.09
C ASP A 25 -4.81 -8.97 12.16
N VAL A 26 -3.52 -8.83 11.90
CA VAL A 26 -2.71 -9.77 11.13
C VAL A 26 -1.98 -10.71 12.07
N GLN A 27 -2.01 -11.99 11.76
CA GLN A 27 -1.24 -13.01 12.47
C GLN A 27 0.11 -13.26 11.77
N PRO A 28 1.10 -13.86 12.46
CA PRO A 28 2.34 -14.27 11.83
C PRO A 28 2.08 -15.15 10.60
N GLY A 29 2.58 -14.75 9.44
CA GLY A 29 2.36 -15.44 8.16
C GLY A 29 1.24 -14.86 7.31
N ASP A 30 0.36 -14.02 7.87
CA ASP A 30 -0.59 -13.24 7.10
C ASP A 30 0.12 -12.15 6.27
N ARG A 31 -0.41 -11.84 5.09
CA ARG A 31 0.13 -10.85 4.16
C ARG A 31 -0.97 -9.94 3.65
N ILE A 32 -0.85 -8.64 3.87
CA ILE A 32 -1.74 -7.65 3.24
C ILE A 32 -1.08 -7.17 1.95
N ALA A 33 -1.77 -7.29 0.84
CA ALA A 33 -1.37 -6.72 -0.45
C ALA A 33 -2.27 -5.55 -0.81
N GLY A 34 -1.65 -4.43 -1.18
CA GLY A 34 -2.32 -3.25 -1.74
C GLY A 34 -2.17 -3.22 -3.25
N LEU A 35 -3.28 -3.18 -3.98
CA LEU A 35 -3.34 -2.97 -5.42
C LEU A 35 -3.58 -1.48 -5.68
N TRP A 36 -2.60 -0.81 -6.24
CA TRP A 36 -2.72 0.56 -6.71
C TRP A 36 -3.48 0.63 -8.03
N GLN A 37 -4.54 1.43 -8.07
CA GLN A 37 -5.28 1.74 -9.30
C GLN A 37 -5.10 3.23 -9.62
N PRO A 38 -4.23 3.57 -10.58
CA PRO A 38 -3.95 4.96 -10.94
C PRO A 38 -5.23 5.72 -11.28
N GLY A 39 -5.42 6.89 -10.65
CA GLY A 39 -6.61 7.74 -10.86
C GLY A 39 -7.91 7.26 -10.21
N VAL A 40 -7.91 6.10 -9.54
CA VAL A 40 -9.10 5.56 -8.86
C VAL A 40 -8.87 5.46 -7.35
N GLY A 41 -7.83 4.75 -6.93
CA GLY A 41 -7.63 4.48 -5.51
C GLY A 41 -6.76 3.26 -5.24
N ALA A 42 -7.01 2.62 -4.10
CA ALA A 42 -6.28 1.46 -3.62
C ALA A 42 -7.24 0.34 -3.21
N ARG A 43 -6.97 -0.90 -3.63
CA ARG A 43 -7.68 -2.10 -3.12
C ARG A 43 -6.78 -2.91 -2.24
N PHE A 44 -7.32 -3.51 -1.20
CA PHE A 44 -6.57 -4.30 -0.25
C PHE A 44 -7.09 -5.73 -0.17
N VAL A 45 -6.17 -6.68 -0.13
CA VAL A 45 -6.45 -8.10 0.06
C VAL A 45 -5.55 -8.64 1.17
N LEU A 46 -6.12 -9.47 2.03
CA LEU A 46 -5.41 -10.21 3.06
C LEU A 46 -5.25 -11.64 2.58
N THR A 47 -4.02 -12.08 2.41
CA THR A 47 -3.69 -13.50 2.23
C THR A 47 -3.33 -14.05 3.58
N ARG A 48 -4.11 -15.01 4.08
CA ARG A 48 -3.84 -15.70 5.33
C ARG A 48 -2.66 -16.66 5.17
N ALA A 49 -2.04 -17.03 6.29
CA ALA A 49 -0.93 -17.98 6.30
C ALA A 49 -1.24 -19.34 5.65
N ASP A 50 -2.51 -19.77 5.64
CA ASP A 50 -2.99 -20.98 4.98
C ASP A 50 -3.25 -20.82 3.47
N GLY A 51 -2.91 -19.65 2.91
CA GLY A 51 -3.08 -19.34 1.49
C GLY A 51 -4.46 -18.79 1.12
N ARG A 52 -5.37 -18.61 2.08
CA ARG A 52 -6.71 -18.05 1.81
C ARG A 52 -6.63 -16.56 1.53
N VAL A 53 -7.15 -16.14 0.38
CA VAL A 53 -7.23 -14.72 0.01
C VAL A 53 -8.59 -14.16 0.42
N GLN A 54 -8.59 -13.08 1.19
CA GLN A 54 -9.77 -12.35 1.65
C GLN A 54 -9.69 -10.89 1.17
N PRO A 55 -10.66 -10.39 0.38
CA PRO A 55 -10.72 -8.98 0.06
C PRO A 55 -11.03 -8.17 1.33
N LEU A 56 -10.18 -7.20 1.65
CA LEU A 56 -10.38 -6.29 2.79
C LEU A 56 -11.28 -5.12 2.40
N GLY A 57 -11.16 -4.64 1.15
CA GLY A 57 -11.98 -3.58 0.59
C GLY A 57 -11.17 -2.62 -0.29
N ALA A 58 -11.74 -1.45 -0.57
CA ALA A 58 -11.11 -0.42 -1.38
C ALA A 58 -11.23 0.95 -0.72
N ILE A 59 -10.24 1.80 -0.98
CA ILE A 59 -10.30 3.24 -0.74
C ILE A 59 -10.27 3.89 -2.13
N ASP A 60 -11.44 4.31 -2.61
CA ASP A 60 -11.63 5.00 -3.89
C ASP A 60 -11.22 6.48 -3.82
N ASP A 61 -9.99 6.72 -3.36
CA ASP A 61 -9.37 8.04 -3.29
C ASP A 61 -7.99 7.97 -3.96
N ALA A 62 -7.88 8.60 -5.13
CA ALA A 62 -6.65 8.62 -5.91
C ALA A 62 -5.51 9.33 -5.17
N ALA A 63 -5.80 10.43 -4.45
CA ALA A 63 -4.80 11.18 -3.71
C ALA A 63 -4.28 10.38 -2.51
N PHE A 64 -5.16 9.62 -1.85
CA PHE A 64 -4.75 8.63 -0.85
C PHE A 64 -3.81 7.61 -1.47
N ALA A 65 -4.20 6.97 -2.57
CA ALA A 65 -3.43 5.90 -3.17
C ALA A 65 -2.05 6.37 -3.66
N GLU A 66 -1.99 7.51 -4.36
CA GLU A 66 -0.73 8.11 -4.80
C GLU A 66 0.22 8.40 -3.62
N ARG A 67 -0.31 8.87 -2.49
CA ARG A 67 0.51 9.14 -1.30
C ARG A 67 0.89 7.87 -0.56
N PHE A 68 -0.05 6.96 -0.34
CA PHE A 68 0.13 5.71 0.39
C PHE A 68 1.19 4.85 -0.30
N PHE A 69 1.01 4.55 -1.59
CA PHE A 69 2.03 3.83 -2.37
C PHE A 69 3.29 4.67 -2.57
N GLY A 70 3.15 6.00 -2.64
CA GLY A 70 4.25 6.94 -2.67
C GLY A 70 5.21 6.85 -1.48
N ILE A 71 4.79 6.35 -0.31
CA ILE A 71 5.70 6.11 0.83
C ILE A 71 6.86 5.19 0.42
N TRP A 72 6.60 4.18 -0.42
CA TRP A 72 7.58 3.21 -0.90
C TRP A 72 8.05 3.46 -2.34
N LEU A 73 7.15 3.92 -3.21
CA LEU A 73 7.43 4.14 -4.63
C LEU A 73 7.93 5.54 -4.97
N ALA A 74 7.94 6.49 -4.02
CA ALA A 74 8.58 7.78 -4.26
C ALA A 74 10.11 7.64 -4.30
N PRO A 75 10.80 8.48 -5.09
CA PRO A 75 12.27 8.52 -5.11
C PRO A 75 12.88 8.98 -3.76
N THR A 76 12.06 9.46 -2.84
CA THR A 76 12.46 9.88 -1.47
C THR A 76 12.05 8.87 -0.40
N THR A 77 11.76 7.61 -0.76
CA THR A 77 11.38 6.60 0.23
C THR A 77 12.50 6.36 1.24
N SER A 78 12.13 6.19 2.51
CA SER A 78 13.05 5.77 3.58
C SER A 78 13.45 4.29 3.46
N GLU A 79 12.79 3.51 2.59
CA GLU A 79 13.08 2.10 2.34
C GLU A 79 13.46 1.85 0.87
N PRO A 80 14.67 2.24 0.44
CA PRO A 80 15.12 2.08 -0.95
C PRO A 80 15.18 0.62 -1.40
N GLY A 81 15.36 -0.33 -0.48
CA GLY A 81 15.32 -1.77 -0.78
C GLY A 81 13.94 -2.26 -1.20
N LEU A 82 12.87 -1.78 -0.54
CA LEU A 82 11.50 -2.16 -0.89
C LEU A 82 11.09 -1.58 -2.24
N ARG A 83 11.54 -0.36 -2.57
CA ARG A 83 11.37 0.24 -3.91
C ARG A 83 11.95 -0.65 -5.01
N GLN A 84 13.19 -1.14 -4.83
CA GLN A 84 13.86 -1.98 -5.84
C GLN A 84 13.12 -3.32 -6.06
N ALA A 85 12.61 -3.92 -4.99
CA ALA A 85 11.81 -5.15 -5.06
C ALA A 85 10.45 -4.91 -5.74
N LEU A 86 9.76 -3.81 -5.42
CA LEU A 86 8.47 -3.45 -6.01
C LEU A 86 8.56 -3.02 -7.48
N LEU A 87 9.68 -2.40 -7.89
CA LEU A 87 9.95 -2.03 -9.29
C LEU A 87 10.54 -3.19 -10.11
N GLY A 88 10.67 -4.39 -9.53
CA GLY A 88 11.25 -5.56 -10.21
C GLY A 88 12.70 -5.34 -10.67
N THR A 89 13.40 -4.34 -10.12
CA THR A 89 14.79 -4.01 -10.49
C THR A 89 15.80 -4.72 -9.57
N SER A 90 15.31 -5.49 -8.59
CA SER A 90 16.08 -6.58 -8.01
C SER A 90 16.34 -7.64 -9.08
N ALA A 91 17.49 -7.53 -9.76
CA ALA A 91 18.14 -8.67 -10.40
C ALA A 91 18.37 -9.75 -9.34
N GLY A 92 17.41 -10.66 -9.15
CA GLY A 92 17.50 -11.68 -8.11
C GLY A 92 16.17 -12.18 -7.57
N ALA A 93 15.21 -12.50 -8.42
CA ALA A 93 14.16 -13.45 -8.07
C ALA A 93 13.82 -14.24 -9.33
N SER A 94 14.71 -15.18 -9.68
CA SER A 94 14.34 -16.33 -10.51
C SER A 94 13.13 -16.98 -9.88
N VAL A 95 12.02 -16.99 -10.59
CA VAL A 95 10.90 -17.88 -10.35
C VAL A 95 11.25 -19.21 -11.02
N PRO A 96 11.30 -20.34 -10.30
CA PRO A 96 11.45 -21.67 -10.91
C PRO A 96 10.21 -22.07 -11.73
#